data_AF-A0A2G1WPV9-F1
#
_entry.id   AF-A0A2G1WPV9-F1
#
_cell.length_a   1.000
_cell.length_b   1.000
_cell.length_c   1.000
_cell.angle_alpha   90.00
_cell.angle_beta   90.00
_cell.angle_gamma   90.00
#
_symmetry.space_group_name_H-M   'P 1'
#
loop_
_entity.id
_entity.type
_entity.pdbx_description
1 polymer ?
#
loop_
_entity_poly.entity_id
_entity_poly.type
_entity_poly.pdbx_seq_one_letter_code
_entity_poly.pdbx_strand_id
1 'polypeptide(L)'
;MTVFSGSEAIKAFLKEFDSWLSESVTVYLLGGSAMTVHGLKDQTEDIDLALGVVSEFEHVDATLFVGDDDDYDDVSDIPIERFHDGSA
;
A
#
# COMPACT_ATOMS: atom_id res chain seq x y z
N MET A 1 15.81 -9.00 -1.76
CA MET A 1 14.99 -7.79 -1.88
C MET A 1 14.24 -7.88 -3.19
N THR A 2 12.91 -7.95 -3.14
CA THR A 2 12.07 -7.99 -4.35
C THR A 2 12.07 -6.61 -4.99
N VAL A 3 12.05 -6.54 -6.33
CA VAL A 3 12.05 -5.27 -7.07
C VAL A 3 10.96 -5.34 -8.13
N PHE A 4 10.07 -4.35 -8.17
CA PHE A 4 9.03 -4.23 -9.18
C PHE A 4 9.58 -3.48 -10.40
N SER A 5 9.68 -4.19 -11.53
CA SER A 5 10.18 -3.62 -12.79
C SER A 5 9.04 -3.37 -13.77
N GLY A 6 8.89 -2.12 -14.21
CA GLY A 6 7.86 -1.70 -15.16
C GLY A 6 6.41 -1.75 -14.63
N SER A 7 5.48 -1.23 -15.44
CA SER A 7 4.08 -1.05 -15.04
C SER A 7 3.33 -2.37 -14.80
N GLU A 8 3.67 -3.41 -15.55
CA GLU A 8 2.90 -4.65 -15.55
C GLU A 8 3.09 -5.46 -14.27
N ALA A 9 4.31 -5.44 -13.70
CA ALA A 9 4.57 -6.06 -12.41
C ALA A 9 3.76 -5.39 -11.28
N ILE A 10 3.71 -4.06 -11.27
CA ILE A 10 2.96 -3.28 -10.27
C ILE A 10 1.45 -3.53 -10.42
N LYS A 11 0.90 -3.49 -11.64
CA LYS A 11 -0.52 -3.76 -11.87
C LYS A 11 -0.91 -5.20 -11.55
N ALA A 12 -0.03 -6.16 -11.82
CA ALA A 12 -0.26 -7.56 -11.48
C ALA A 12 -0.35 -7.73 -9.96
N PHE A 13 0.57 -7.11 -9.21
CA PHE A 13 0.51 -7.09 -7.75
C PHE A 13 -0.76 -6.42 -7.24
N LEU A 14 -1.13 -5.23 -7.76
CA LEU A 14 -2.35 -4.54 -7.30
C LEU A 14 -3.63 -5.36 -7.56
N LYS A 15 -3.65 -6.15 -8.63
CA LYS A 15 -4.75 -7.07 -8.93
C LYS A 15 -4.76 -8.28 -7.99
N GLU A 16 -3.59 -8.80 -7.64
CA GLU A 16 -3.47 -9.87 -6.65
C GLU A 16 -3.88 -9.39 -5.27
N PHE A 17 -3.38 -8.22 -4.86
CA PHE A 17 -3.74 -7.55 -3.61
C PHE A 17 -5.24 -7.29 -3.48
N ASP A 18 -5.91 -6.79 -4.52
CA ASP A 18 -7.38 -6.62 -4.54
C ASP A 18 -8.13 -7.95 -4.31
N SER A 19 -7.57 -9.09 -4.74
CA SER A 19 -8.18 -10.41 -4.50
C SER A 19 -8.08 -10.90 -3.05
N TRP A 20 -7.20 -10.30 -2.24
CA TRP A 20 -7.08 -10.60 -0.81
C TRP A 20 -8.15 -9.86 0.00
N LEU A 21 -8.69 -8.76 -0.52
CA LEU A 21 -9.70 -7.95 0.14
C LEU A 21 -11.08 -8.61 0.04
N SER A 22 -11.90 -8.46 1.07
CA SER A 22 -13.30 -8.92 1.00
C SER A 22 -14.17 -8.00 0.14
N GLU A 23 -13.76 -6.75 -0.02
CA GLU A 23 -14.35 -5.77 -0.91
C GLU A 23 -13.27 -4.86 -1.52
N SER A 24 -13.44 -4.45 -2.78
CA SER A 24 -12.49 -3.54 -3.44
C SER A 24 -12.54 -2.15 -2.83
N VAL A 25 -11.36 -1.52 -2.71
CA VAL A 25 -11.20 -0.15 -2.18
C VAL A 25 -10.59 0.79 -3.24
N THR A 26 -10.80 2.10 -3.08
CA THR A 26 -10.10 3.09 -3.92
C THR A 26 -8.78 3.50 -3.30
N VAL A 27 -7.68 3.24 -4.02
CA VAL A 27 -6.32 3.63 -3.60
C VAL A 27 -5.67 4.58 -4.61
N TYR A 28 -4.73 5.39 -4.12
CA TYR A 28 -3.86 6.22 -4.93
C TYR A 28 -2.44 5.67 -4.86
N LEU A 29 -1.88 5.30 -6.01
CA LEU A 29 -0.48 4.89 -6.10
C LEU A 29 0.42 6.12 -5.99
N LEU A 30 1.40 6.08 -5.09
CA LEU A 30 2.32 7.19 -4.81
C LEU A 30 3.78 6.82 -5.08
N GLY A 31 4.69 7.77 -4.82
CA GLY A 31 6.12 7.50 -4.73
C GLY A 31 6.75 6.85 -5.97
N GLY A 32 7.72 5.98 -5.73
CA GLY A 32 8.48 5.30 -6.79
C GLY A 32 7.62 4.42 -7.68
N SER A 33 6.62 3.76 -7.12
CA SER A 33 5.69 2.88 -7.84
C SER A 33 4.82 3.67 -8.84
N ALA A 34 4.32 4.84 -8.45
CA ALA A 34 3.62 5.74 -9.37
C ALA A 34 4.51 6.21 -10.52
N MET A 35 5.75 6.62 -10.21
CA MET A 35 6.74 7.00 -11.22
C MET A 35 7.02 5.84 -12.19
N THR A 36 7.11 4.60 -11.71
CA THR A 36 7.33 3.42 -12.54
C THR A 36 6.14 3.08 -13.43
N VAL A 37 4.90 3.17 -12.92
CA VAL A 37 3.71 2.99 -13.76
C VAL A 37 3.64 4.03 -14.88
N HIS A 38 4.10 5.26 -14.64
CA HIS A 38 4.16 6.33 -15.62
C HIS A 38 5.44 6.34 -16.49
N GLY A 39 6.33 5.36 -16.35
CA GLY A 39 7.57 5.26 -17.14
C GLY A 39 8.60 6.34 -16.83
N LEU A 40 8.50 7.00 -15.68
CA LEU A 40 9.46 8.00 -15.19
C LEU A 40 10.63 7.35 -14.42
N LYS A 41 10.48 6.09 -13.99
CA LYS A 41 11.48 5.29 -13.29
C LYS A 41 11.36 3.82 -13.74
N ASP A 42 12.47 3.14 -14.03
CA ASP A 42 12.42 1.77 -14.55
C ASP A 42 11.89 0.74 -13.54
N GLN A 43 12.19 0.95 -12.26
CA GLN A 43 11.88 0.01 -11.19
C GLN A 43 11.67 0.69 -9.83
N THR A 44 10.97 0.03 -8.92
CA THR A 44 10.79 0.45 -7.52
C THR A 44 10.98 -0.74 -6.58
N GLU A 45 11.40 -0.47 -5.35
CA GLU A 45 11.66 -1.50 -4.33
C GLU A 45 10.39 -1.81 -3.53
N ASP A 46 9.53 -0.81 -3.40
CA ASP A 46 8.33 -0.74 -2.58
C ASP A 46 7.13 -0.16 -3.35
N ILE A 47 5.93 -0.40 -2.81
CA ILE A 47 4.65 0.10 -3.34
C ILE A 47 3.99 0.98 -2.29
N ASP A 48 3.99 2.28 -2.54
CA ASP A 48 3.29 3.27 -1.71
C ASP A 48 1.82 3.43 -2.15
N LEU A 49 0.89 3.23 -1.21
CA LEU A 49 -0.55 3.46 -1.42
C LEU A 49 -1.07 4.50 -0.43
N ALA A 50 -1.90 5.42 -0.91
CA ALA A 50 -2.73 6.28 -0.06
C ALA A 50 -4.20 5.94 -0.21
N LEU A 51 -4.92 5.98 0.91
CA LEU A 51 -6.37 5.77 0.96
C LEU A 51 -7.04 7.07 1.40
N GLY A 52 -8.14 7.42 0.72
CA GLY A 52 -8.89 8.65 1.00
C GLY A 52 -9.90 8.51 2.13
N VAL A 53 -10.24 7.27 2.50
CA VAL A 53 -11.27 6.96 3.50
C VAL A 53 -10.68 6.09 4.60
N VAL A 54 -10.90 6.50 5.85
CA VAL A 54 -10.34 5.83 7.03
C VAL A 54 -10.80 4.37 7.15
N SER A 55 -12.07 4.08 6.86
CA SER A 55 -12.58 2.70 6.92
C SER A 55 -11.98 1.80 5.83
N GLU A 56 -11.65 2.35 4.65
CA GLU A 56 -10.94 1.60 3.62
C GLU A 56 -9.49 1.32 4.05
N PHE A 57 -8.84 2.28 4.73
CA PHE A 57 -7.53 2.06 5.35
C PHE A 57 -7.57 0.93 6.36
N GLU A 58 -8.50 0.99 7.33
CA GLU A 58 -8.66 -0.05 8.35
C GLU A 58 -8.98 -1.42 7.73
N HIS A 59 -9.73 -1.47 6.62
CA HIS A 59 -9.99 -2.70 5.89
C HIS A 59 -8.71 -3.29 5.28
N VAL A 60 -7.92 -2.47 4.57
CA VAL A 60 -6.64 -2.87 3.97
C VAL A 60 -5.63 -3.30 5.03
N ASP A 61 -5.50 -2.51 6.10
CA ASP A 61 -4.61 -2.75 7.22
C ASP A 61 -4.89 -4.12 7.85
N ALA A 62 -6.17 -4.39 8.16
CA ALA A 62 -6.58 -5.69 8.68
C ALA A 62 -6.26 -6.84 7.71
N THR A 63 -6.43 -6.68 6.40
CA THR A 63 -6.07 -7.74 5.44
C THR A 63 -4.57 -8.01 5.41
N LEU A 64 -3.74 -6.97 5.47
CA LEU A 64 -2.28 -7.11 5.45
C LEU A 64 -1.72 -7.74 6.74
N PHE A 65 -2.35 -7.49 7.89
CA PHE A 65 -1.94 -8.02 9.19
C PHE A 65 -2.61 -9.34 9.61
N VAL A 66 -3.54 -9.88 8.81
CA VAL A 66 -4.20 -11.18 9.07
C VAL A 66 -3.37 -12.38 8.59
N GLY A 67 -2.31 -12.17 7.81
CA GLY A 67 -1.29 -13.18 7.59
C GLY A 67 -0.33 -13.23 8.78
N ASP A 68 -0.24 -14.37 9.47
CA ASP A 68 0.81 -14.75 10.46
C ASP A 68 2.22 -14.71 9.79
N ASP A 69 2.66 -13.53 9.34
CA ASP A 69 4.06 -13.29 8.98
C ASP A 69 4.63 -12.38 10.06
N ASP A 70 5.16 -13.05 11.08
CA ASP A 70 5.79 -12.53 12.30
C ASP A 70 6.97 -11.56 12.03
N ASP A 71 7.25 -11.22 10.77
CA ASP A 71 8.32 -10.34 10.32
C ASP A 71 8.04 -8.84 10.58
N TYR A 72 6.82 -8.48 11.01
CA TYR A 72 6.42 -7.12 11.41
C TYR A 72 6.29 -6.92 12.93
N ASP A 73 6.85 -7.82 13.77
CA ASP A 73 6.85 -7.68 15.23
C ASP A 73 7.40 -6.33 15.73
N ASP A 74 8.35 -5.73 15.01
CA ASP A 74 8.97 -4.43 15.33
C ASP A 74 8.18 -3.18 14.86
N VAL A 75 7.07 -3.35 14.13
CA VAL A 75 6.25 -2.23 13.62
C VAL A 75 5.04 -1.95 14.51
N SER A 76 4.82 -2.79 15.52
CA SER A 76 3.74 -2.68 16.51
C SER A 76 3.74 -1.38 17.33
N ASP A 77 4.87 -0.67 17.37
CA ASP A 77 5.08 0.53 18.18
C ASP A 77 5.18 1.84 17.40
N ILE A 78 4.90 1.85 16.08
CA ILE A 78 4.76 3.14 15.38
C ILE A 78 3.33 3.62 15.62
N PRO A 79 3.10 4.63 16.48
CA PRO A 79 1.79 5.25 16.52
C PRO A 79 1.54 5.79 15.12
N ILE A 80 0.52 5.27 14.44
CA ILE A 80 -0.14 5.99 13.37
C ILE A 80 -0.72 7.22 14.05
N GLU A 81 0.09 8.28 14.17
CA GLU A 81 -0.43 9.61 14.43
C GLU A 81 -1.36 9.87 13.25
N ARG A 82 -2.65 9.56 13.44
CA ARG A 82 -3.72 10.14 12.64
C ARG A 82 -3.40 11.62 12.64
N PHE A 83 -2.95 12.14 11.51
CA PHE A 83 -2.76 13.56 11.29
C PHE A 83 -4.13 14.19 11.56
N HIS A 84 -4.35 14.57 12.81
CA HIS A 84 -5.57 15.18 13.25
C HIS A 84 -5.62 16.49 12.49
N ASP A 85 -6.70 16.65 11.73
CA ASP A 85 -7.07 17.86 11.02
C ASP A 85 -6.90 19.07 11.94
N GLY A 86 -5.73 19.71 11.82
CA GLY A 86 -5.40 20.94 12.49
C GLY A 86 -6.27 22.00 11.86
N SER A 87 -7.34 22.35 12.55
CA SER A 87 -8.29 23.39 12.17
C SER A 87 -7.55 24.65 11.73
N ALA A 88 -7.77 25.07 10.48
CA ALA A 88 -7.37 26.38 9.99
C ALA A 88 -8.28 27.49 10.56
#